data_AF-A0ABC9VWP1-F1
#
_entry.id   AF-A0ABC9VWP1-F1
#
_cell.length_a   1.000
_cell.length_b   1.000
_cell.length_c   1.000
_cell.angle_alpha   90.00
_cell.angle_beta   90.00
_cell.angle_gamma   90.00
#
_symmetry.space_group_name_H-M   'P 1'
#
loop_
_entity.id
_entity.type
_entity.pdbx_description
1 polymer ?
#
loop_
_entity_poly.entity_id
_entity_poly.type
_entity_poly.pdbx_seq_one_letter_code
_entity_poly.pdbx_strand_id
1 'polypeptide(L)'
;MYKGSDFIKTSTGKEVENATFPVGVVMMRAIKEFYWQTGNKVGFKPAGGIRTAKEAITWLMLVKDELGVEWLTPELFRLGASSLLEDIEKQIFYHVTGSHALQHDLAMA
;
A
#
# COMPACT_ATOMS: atom_id res chain seq x y z
N MET A 1 -15.41 -1.85 -9.85
CA MET A 1 -15.09 -3.13 -10.54
C MET A 1 -16.10 -3.45 -11.63
N TYR A 2 -17.33 -3.89 -11.32
CA TYR A 2 -18.38 -4.17 -12.33
C TYR A 2 -18.81 -2.98 -13.22
N LYS A 3 -18.43 -1.76 -12.85
CA LYS A 3 -18.62 -0.53 -13.64
C LYS A 3 -17.32 -0.01 -14.29
N GLY A 4 -16.30 -0.86 -14.42
CA GLY A 4 -15.04 -0.52 -15.12
C GLY A 4 -14.04 0.27 -14.29
N SER A 5 -14.03 0.11 -12.96
CA SER A 5 -13.00 0.77 -12.12
C SER A 5 -11.69 -0.01 -12.16
N ASP A 6 -10.59 0.64 -12.50
CA ASP A 6 -9.25 0.02 -12.56
C ASP A 6 -8.63 -0.20 -11.17
N PHE A 7 -9.02 0.60 -10.18
CA PHE A 7 -8.58 0.47 -8.80
C PHE A 7 -9.76 0.58 -7.82
N ILE A 8 -9.64 -0.10 -6.68
CA ILE A 8 -10.39 0.21 -5.48
C ILE A 8 -9.46 0.81 -4.41
N LYS A 9 -9.92 1.89 -3.78
CA LYS A 9 -9.16 2.70 -2.82
C LYS A 9 -9.89 2.72 -1.47
N THR A 10 -9.17 2.57 -0.36
CA THR A 10 -9.77 2.44 0.98
C THR A 10 -10.38 3.74 1.51
N SER A 11 -9.63 4.85 1.53
CA SER A 11 -10.08 6.14 2.09
C SER A 11 -9.56 7.31 1.26
N THR A 12 -10.16 8.49 1.41
CA THR A 12 -9.70 9.73 0.76
C THR A 12 -8.35 10.22 1.32
N GLY A 13 -7.98 9.78 2.53
CA GLY A 13 -6.83 10.28 3.29
C GLY A 13 -7.12 11.56 4.09
N LYS A 14 -8.38 12.01 4.16
CA LYS A 14 -8.81 13.22 4.88
C LYS A 14 -9.64 12.94 6.13
N GLU A 15 -10.07 11.69 6.30
CA GLU A 15 -10.91 11.27 7.41
C GLU A 15 -10.07 10.83 8.61
N VAL A 16 -10.71 10.75 9.78
CA VAL A 16 -10.10 10.20 11.00
C VAL A 16 -9.81 8.71 10.83
N GLU A 17 -10.77 7.96 10.31
CA GLU A 17 -10.61 6.55 9.96
C GLU A 17 -10.04 6.40 8.55
N ASN A 18 -8.91 5.70 8.43
CA ASN A 18 -8.20 5.49 7.17
C ASN A 18 -8.05 4.00 6.85
N ALA A 19 -7.10 3.63 5.98
CA ALA A 19 -6.82 2.23 5.70
C ALA A 19 -6.52 1.44 7.00
N THR A 20 -7.33 0.42 7.27
CA THR A 20 -7.04 -0.59 8.29
C THR A 20 -6.86 -1.95 7.63
N PHE A 21 -6.01 -2.80 8.20
CA PHE A 21 -5.76 -4.13 7.64
C PHE A 21 -7.04 -4.97 7.48
N PRO A 22 -7.97 -5.03 8.46
CA PRO A 22 -9.19 -5.81 8.30
C PRO A 22 -10.07 -5.34 7.13
N VAL A 23 -10.23 -4.02 6.96
CA VAL A 23 -10.98 -3.46 5.82
C VAL A 23 -10.28 -3.76 4.50
N GLY A 24 -8.96 -3.64 4.48
CA GLY A 24 -8.16 -4.00 3.31
C GLY A 24 -8.36 -5.46 2.88
N VAL A 25 -8.35 -6.40 3.82
CA VAL A 25 -8.59 -7.83 3.54
C VAL A 25 -9.97 -8.05 2.91
N VAL A 26 -11.02 -7.40 3.42
CA VAL A 26 -12.36 -7.50 2.83
C VAL A 26 -12.36 -6.98 1.39
N MET A 27 -11.72 -5.84 1.14
CA MET A 27 -11.60 -5.27 -0.20
C MET A 27 -10.81 -6.15 -1.17
N MET A 28 -9.70 -6.74 -0.72
CA MET A 28 -8.90 -7.67 -1.52
C MET A 28 -9.68 -8.93 -1.85
N ARG A 29 -10.45 -9.50 -0.91
CA ARG A 29 -11.33 -10.64 -1.20
C ARG A 29 -12.41 -10.31 -2.22
N ALA A 30 -12.95 -9.09 -2.19
CA ALA A 30 -13.87 -8.64 -3.24
C ALA A 30 -13.20 -8.54 -4.61
N ILE A 31 -11.94 -8.07 -4.70
CA ILE A 31 -11.16 -8.09 -5.95
C ILE A 31 -10.95 -9.53 -6.43
N LYS A 32 -10.55 -10.43 -5.52
CA LYS A 32 -10.30 -11.84 -5.83
C LYS A 32 -11.52 -12.51 -6.42
N GLU A 33 -12.67 -12.33 -5.77
CA GLU A 33 -13.96 -12.84 -6.23
C GLU A 33 -14.33 -12.27 -7.61
N PHE A 34 -14.15 -10.95 -7.81
CA PHE A 34 -14.38 -10.31 -9.10
C PHE A 34 -13.48 -10.90 -10.21
N TYR A 35 -12.21 -11.14 -9.91
CA TYR A 35 -11.29 -11.78 -10.84
C TYR A 35 -11.72 -13.20 -11.18
N TRP A 36 -12.13 -14.00 -10.20
CA TRP A 36 -12.62 -15.36 -10.44
C TRP A 36 -13.88 -15.41 -11.32
N GLN A 37 -14.78 -14.44 -11.17
CA GLN A 37 -16.00 -14.39 -11.97
C GLN A 37 -15.79 -13.86 -13.38
N THR A 38 -14.82 -12.96 -13.59
CA THR A 38 -14.72 -12.16 -14.83
C THR A 38 -13.43 -12.32 -15.59
N GLY A 39 -12.36 -12.85 -14.97
CA GLY A 39 -11.00 -12.86 -15.51
C GLY A 39 -10.31 -11.50 -15.52
N ASN A 40 -10.98 -10.41 -15.09
CA ASN A 40 -10.43 -9.06 -15.13
C ASN A 40 -9.74 -8.71 -13.81
N LYS A 41 -8.51 -8.17 -13.89
CA LYS A 41 -7.77 -7.70 -12.71
C LYS A 41 -8.14 -6.26 -12.39
N VAL A 42 -8.26 -5.97 -11.09
CA VAL A 42 -8.48 -4.62 -10.54
C VAL A 42 -7.41 -4.38 -9.48
N GLY A 43 -6.81 -3.20 -9.49
CA GLY A 43 -5.79 -2.82 -8.54
C GLY A 43 -6.34 -2.47 -7.15
N PHE A 44 -5.49 -2.62 -6.15
CA PHE A 44 -5.78 -2.25 -4.76
C PHE A 44 -4.92 -1.06 -4.33
N LYS A 45 -5.54 -0.08 -3.67
CA LYS A 45 -4.83 1.10 -3.13
C LYS A 45 -5.25 1.39 -1.69
N PRO A 46 -4.56 0.84 -0.67
CA PRO A 46 -4.73 1.31 0.69
C PRO A 46 -4.21 2.75 0.79
N ALA A 47 -4.98 3.63 1.40
CA ALA A 47 -4.68 5.05 1.50
C ALA A 47 -5.02 5.61 2.89
N GLY A 48 -4.19 6.57 3.32
CA GLY A 48 -4.33 7.29 4.58
C GLY A 48 -3.72 6.54 5.77
N GLY A 49 -3.00 7.27 6.62
CA GLY A 49 -2.49 6.74 7.89
C GLY A 49 -1.29 5.79 7.82
N ILE A 50 -0.82 5.41 6.63
CA ILE A 50 0.36 4.55 6.44
C ILE A 50 1.61 5.40 6.60
N ARG A 51 2.37 5.21 7.67
CA ARG A 51 3.50 6.08 8.03
C ARG A 51 4.83 5.36 8.09
N THR A 52 4.84 4.04 8.25
CA THR A 52 6.09 3.30 8.49
C THR A 52 6.37 2.24 7.41
N ALA A 53 7.66 1.97 7.17
CA ALA A 53 8.12 0.90 6.29
C ALA A 53 7.57 -0.46 6.74
N LYS A 54 7.44 -0.69 8.05
CA LYS A 54 6.83 -1.91 8.60
C LYS A 54 5.36 -2.06 8.20
N GLU A 55 4.56 -0.99 8.29
CA GLU A 55 3.17 -1.02 7.83
C GLU A 55 3.08 -1.27 6.32
N ALA A 56 3.96 -0.65 5.54
CA ALA A 56 4.03 -0.86 4.08
C ALA A 56 4.34 -2.33 3.74
N ILE A 57 5.26 -2.97 4.46
CA ILE A 57 5.57 -4.40 4.31
C ILE A 57 4.36 -5.26 4.65
N THR A 58 3.63 -4.94 5.74
CA THR A 58 2.39 -5.66 6.09
C THR A 58 1.36 -5.57 4.96
N TRP A 59 1.18 -4.41 4.33
CA TRP A 59 0.30 -4.27 3.18
C TRP A 59 0.76 -5.11 1.98
N LEU A 60 2.06 -5.12 1.67
CA LEU A 60 2.63 -5.97 0.61
C LEU A 60 2.37 -7.46 0.87
N MET A 61 2.57 -7.91 2.11
CA MET A 61 2.30 -9.28 2.53
C MET A 61 0.81 -9.65 2.35
N LEU A 62 -0.09 -8.77 2.79
CA LEU A 62 -1.53 -8.99 2.66
C LEU A 62 -1.97 -9.09 1.20
N VAL A 63 -1.44 -8.24 0.31
CA VAL A 63 -1.71 -8.32 -1.13
C VAL A 63 -1.18 -9.64 -1.71
N LYS A 64 0.03 -10.02 -1.33
CA LYS A 64 0.63 -11.29 -1.77
C LYS A 64 -0.23 -12.48 -1.36
N ASP A 65 -0.73 -12.51 -0.12
CA ASP A 65 -1.48 -13.65 0.41
C ASP A 65 -2.92 -13.69 -0.12
N GLU A 66 -3.61 -12.55 -0.20
CA GLU A 66 -5.01 -12.51 -0.64
C GLU A 66 -5.15 -12.55 -2.16
N LEU A 67 -4.29 -11.83 -2.91
CA LEU A 67 -4.39 -11.64 -4.36
C LEU A 67 -3.29 -12.34 -5.17
N GLY A 68 -2.15 -12.63 -4.57
CA GLY A 68 -1.01 -13.27 -5.24
C GLY A 68 0.09 -12.29 -5.66
N VAL A 69 1.27 -12.84 -5.98
CA VAL A 69 2.46 -12.07 -6.39
C VAL A 69 2.21 -11.21 -7.64
N GLU A 70 1.34 -11.65 -8.53
CA GLU A 70 1.03 -10.93 -9.77
C GLU A 70 0.32 -9.58 -9.54
N TRP A 71 -0.21 -9.32 -8.34
CA TRP A 71 -0.76 -8.02 -7.95
C TRP A 71 0.28 -7.05 -7.39
N LEU A 72 1.52 -7.51 -7.13
CA LEU A 72 2.61 -6.69 -6.61
C LEU A 72 3.32 -5.89 -7.72
N THR A 73 2.54 -5.23 -8.57
CA THR A 73 3.04 -4.34 -9.62
C THR A 73 2.41 -2.94 -9.48
N PRO A 74 3.04 -1.87 -10.00
CA PRO A 74 2.50 -0.51 -9.90
C PRO A 74 1.10 -0.32 -10.54
N GLU A 75 0.76 -1.17 -11.50
CA GLU A 75 -0.52 -1.21 -12.21
C GLU A 75 -1.64 -1.84 -11.37
N LEU A 76 -1.31 -2.64 -10.36
CA LEU A 76 -2.27 -3.41 -9.57
C LEU A 76 -2.17 -3.15 -8.06
N PHE A 77 -1.10 -2.50 -7.59
CA PHE A 77 -0.95 -2.15 -6.19
C PHE A 77 -0.24 -0.82 -6.00
N ARG A 78 -0.80 0.05 -5.16
CA ARG A 78 -0.15 1.29 -4.74
C ARG A 78 -0.43 1.63 -3.29
N LEU A 79 0.53 2.23 -2.60
CA LEU A 79 0.33 2.83 -1.29
C LEU A 79 -0.06 4.30 -1.44
N GLY A 80 -1.20 4.70 -0.88
CA GLY A 80 -1.62 6.10 -0.77
C GLY A 80 -1.11 6.71 0.52
N ALA A 81 0.14 7.21 0.51
CA ALA A 81 0.80 7.78 1.67
C ALA A 81 1.47 9.12 1.34
N SER A 82 1.61 9.99 2.34
CA SER A 82 2.30 11.28 2.24
C SER A 82 3.61 11.32 3.03
N SER A 83 3.62 10.78 4.26
CA SER A 83 4.80 10.80 5.14
C SER A 83 5.60 9.49 5.14
N LEU A 84 5.15 8.47 4.41
CA LEU A 84 5.81 7.15 4.39
C LEU A 84 7.22 7.21 3.78
N LEU A 85 7.42 8.08 2.78
CA LEU A 85 8.71 8.17 2.08
C LEU A 85 9.85 8.52 3.04
N GLU A 86 9.61 9.48 3.92
CA GLU A 86 10.60 9.93 4.91
C GLU A 86 11.02 8.80 5.86
N ASP A 87 10.08 7.96 6.30
CA ASP A 87 10.42 6.80 7.13
C ASP A 87 11.24 5.77 6.32
N ILE A 88 10.85 5.48 5.08
CA ILE A 88 11.60 4.55 4.21
C ILE A 88 13.03 5.04 4.00
N GLU A 89 13.24 6.33 3.72
CA GLU A 89 14.57 6.91 3.55
C GLU A 89 15.41 6.76 4.83
N LYS A 90 14.83 7.04 6.01
CA LYS A 90 15.50 6.84 7.31
C LYS A 90 15.88 5.38 7.55
N GLN A 91 15.00 4.43 7.24
CA GLN A 91 15.28 3.01 7.40
C GLN A 91 16.40 2.55 6.46
N ILE A 92 16.39 2.99 5.20
CA ILE A 92 17.45 2.67 4.22
C ILE A 92 18.78 3.30 4.65
N PHE A 93 18.77 4.58 5.05
CA PHE A 93 19.97 5.27 5.50
C PHE A 93 20.61 4.55 6.69
N TYR A 94 19.82 4.20 7.70
CA TYR A 94 20.32 3.46 8.86
C TYR A 94 20.84 2.08 8.46
N HIS A 95 20.14 1.37 7.57
CA HIS A 95 20.58 0.06 7.10
C HIS A 95 21.93 0.10 6.37
N VAL A 96 22.19 1.16 5.60
CA VAL A 96 23.42 1.31 4.81
C VAL A 96 24.57 1.89 5.64
N THR A 97 24.30 2.84 6.53
CA THR A 97 25.34 3.62 7.24
C THR A 97 25.56 3.20 8.69
N GLY A 98 24.60 2.50 9.31
CA GLY A 98 24.59 2.20 10.74
C GLY A 98 24.29 3.41 11.64
N SER A 99 23.95 4.56 11.08
CA SER A 99 23.70 5.81 11.80
C SER A 99 22.32 6.38 11.50
N HIS A 100 21.76 7.18 12.41
CA HIS A 100 20.49 7.87 12.17
C HIS A 100 20.69 9.06 11.23
N ALA A 101 19.80 9.21 10.25
CA ALA A 101 19.82 10.32 9.32
C ALA A 101 19.46 11.65 10.00
N LEU A 102 20.18 12.71 9.65
CA LEU A 102 19.78 14.10 9.86
C LEU A 102 18.93 14.58 8.69
N GLN A 103 18.27 15.73 8.82
CA GLN A 103 17.38 16.24 7.78
C GLN A 103 18.10 16.45 6.44
N HIS A 104 19.35 16.94 6.46
CA HIS A 104 20.12 17.17 5.24
C HIS A 104 20.66 15.87 4.59
N ASP A 105 20.55 14.73 5.27
CA ASP A 105 20.93 13.42 4.73
C ASP A 105 19.81 12.78 3.90
N LEU A 106 18.57 13.26 4.07
CA LEU A 106 17.38 12.73 3.41
C LEU A 106 17.13 13.49 2.10
N ALA A 107 16.99 12.76 0.99
CA ALA A 107 16.90 13.36 -0.34
C ALA A 107 15.66 14.24 -0.57
N MET A 108 14.62 14.05 0.26
CA MET A 108 13.31 14.66 0.11
C MET A 108 12.88 15.53 1.31
N ALA A 109 13.82 15.89 2.20
CA ALA A 109 13.54 16.62 3.45
C ALA A 109 14.01 18.09 3.48
#